data_AF-A0AAJ2J9Q8-F1
#
_entry.id   AF-A0AAJ2J9Q8-F1
#
_cell.length_a   1.000
_cell.length_b   1.000
_cell.length_c   1.000
_cell.angle_alpha   90.00
_cell.angle_beta   90.00
_cell.angle_gamma   90.00
#
_symmetry.space_group_name_H-M   'P 1'
#
loop_
_entity.id
_entity.type
_entity.pdbx_description
1 polymer ?
#
loop_
_entity_poly.entity_id
_entity_poly.type
_entity_poly.pdbx_seq_one_letter_code
_entity_poly.pdbx_strand_id
1 'polypeptide(L)'
;MSIASAHAAEFYREVAESNFVWGIKDSGGFPAPLDASGKRAMPFWSSESRAQTIIRSIPAYSSFVPVAIEWSFFASAGFQV
;
A
#
# COMPACT_ATOMS: atom_id res chain seq x y z
N MET A 1 0.76 -24.32 -5.12
CA MET A 1 0.52 -22.97 -4.58
C MET A 1 1.09 -21.96 -5.57
N SER A 2 0.29 -20.99 -6.01
CA SER A 2 0.78 -19.94 -6.91
C SER A 2 1.57 -18.91 -6.11
N ILE A 3 2.59 -18.31 -6.74
CA ILE A 3 3.42 -17.25 -6.14
C ILE A 3 2.55 -16.09 -5.63
N ALA A 4 1.48 -15.75 -6.35
CA ALA A 4 0.51 -14.73 -5.93
C ALA A 4 -0.19 -15.08 -4.59
N SER A 5 -0.56 -16.35 -4.38
CA SER A 5 -1.22 -16.79 -3.15
C SER A 5 -0.28 -16.77 -1.94
N ALA A 6 1.01 -17.06 -2.15
CA ALA A 6 2.01 -16.99 -1.10
C ALA A 6 2.26 -15.54 -0.65
N HIS A 7 2.39 -14.60 -1.61
CA HIS A 7 2.53 -13.18 -1.30
C HIS A 7 1.28 -12.60 -0.60
N ALA A 8 0.08 -13.03 -0.99
CA ALA A 8 -1.15 -12.61 -0.34
C ALA A 8 -1.21 -13.11 1.12
N ALA A 9 -0.87 -14.37 1.37
CA ALA A 9 -0.85 -14.94 2.72
C ALA A 9 0.14 -14.20 3.64
N GLU A 10 1.33 -13.88 3.13
CA GLU A 10 2.34 -13.11 3.88
C GLU A 10 1.85 -11.68 4.16
N PHE A 11 1.22 -11.03 3.19
CA PHE A 11 0.62 -9.71 3.37
C PHE A 11 -0.42 -9.72 4.50
N TYR A 12 -1.38 -10.65 4.47
CA TYR A 12 -2.42 -10.73 5.50
C TYR A 12 -1.86 -11.01 6.89
N ARG A 13 -0.81 -11.83 6.98
CA ARG A 13 -0.13 -12.10 8.25
C ARG A 13 0.52 -10.84 8.82
N GLU A 14 1.30 -10.13 8.01
CA GLU A 14 1.98 -8.90 8.42
C GLU A 14 0.99 -7.80 8.84
N VAL A 15 -0.15 -7.69 8.14
CA VAL A 15 -1.23 -6.75 8.51
C VAL A 15 -1.93 -7.18 9.80
N ALA A 16 -2.16 -8.47 10.02
CA ALA A 16 -2.75 -8.97 11.26
C ALA A 16 -1.83 -8.75 12.47
N GLU A 17 -0.51 -8.86 12.29
CA GLU A 17 0.48 -8.62 13.35
C GLU A 17 0.62 -7.11 13.66
N SER A 18 0.64 -6.26 12.65
CA SER A 18 0.85 -4.82 12.82
C SER A 18 -0.43 -4.01 13.05
N ASN A 19 -1.58 -4.49 12.57
CA ASN A 19 -2.85 -3.75 12.44
C ASN A 19 -2.74 -2.48 11.57
N PHE A 20 -1.73 -2.39 10.72
CA PHE A 20 -1.56 -1.27 9.80
C PHE A 20 -1.31 -1.76 8.38
N VAL A 21 -1.79 -0.98 7.42
CA VAL A 21 -1.33 -1.00 6.05
C VAL A 21 -0.60 0.30 5.75
N TRP A 22 0.31 0.26 4.80
CA TRP A 22 1.15 1.38 4.45
C TRP A 22 0.77 1.89 3.08
N GLY A 23 0.51 3.19 2.98
CA GLY A 23 0.41 3.92 1.72
C GLY A 23 1.60 4.84 1.54
N ILE A 24 1.65 5.56 0.43
CA ILE A 24 2.60 6.65 0.18
C ILE A 24 1.84 7.95 -0.13
N LYS A 25 2.29 9.09 0.40
CA LYS A 25 1.69 10.41 0.09
C LYS A 25 2.77 11.42 -0.24
N ASP A 26 2.45 12.42 -1.06
CA ASP A 26 3.28 13.61 -1.25
C ASP A 26 2.58 14.85 -0.65
N SER A 27 3.09 16.04 -0.96
CA SER A 27 2.48 17.31 -0.54
C SER A 27 1.07 17.55 -1.10
N GLY A 28 0.69 16.86 -2.18
CA GLY A 28 -0.64 16.87 -2.78
C GLY A 28 -1.59 15.82 -2.19
N GLY A 29 -1.12 14.97 -1.27
CA GLY A 29 -1.89 13.93 -0.62
C GLY A 29 -1.57 12.54 -1.18
N PHE A 30 -2.57 11.64 -1.14
CA PHE A 30 -2.39 10.31 -1.70
C PHE A 30 -2.43 10.37 -3.23
N PRO A 31 -1.42 9.81 -3.93
CA PRO A 31 -1.43 9.74 -5.38
C PRO A 31 -2.60 8.86 -5.76
N ALA A 32 -3.46 9.35 -6.65
CA ALA A 32 -4.56 8.57 -7.18
C ALA A 32 -4.38 8.37 -8.70
N PRO A 33 -3.32 7.66 -9.12
CA PRO A 33 -3.18 7.25 -10.50
C PRO A 33 -4.35 6.33 -10.85
N LEU A 34 -4.86 6.51 -12.06
CA LEU A 34 -5.80 5.58 -12.65
C LEU A 34 -5.01 4.31 -12.99
N ASP A 35 -5.51 3.15 -12.58
CA ASP A 35 -5.02 1.88 -13.08
C ASP A 35 -5.40 1.70 -14.56
N ALA A 36 -4.94 0.62 -15.18
CA ALA A 36 -5.22 0.32 -16.59
C ALA A 36 -6.73 0.17 -16.89
N SER A 37 -7.58 0.06 -15.88
CA SER A 37 -9.04 -0.04 -15.98
C SER A 37 -9.75 1.29 -15.68
N GLY A 38 -9.01 2.38 -15.44
CA GLY A 38 -9.60 3.67 -15.09
C GLY A 38 -10.13 3.74 -13.65
N LYS A 39 -9.84 2.74 -12.80
CA LYS A 39 -10.15 2.77 -11.38
C LYS A 39 -8.97 3.39 -10.65
N ARG A 40 -9.23 4.23 -9.66
CA ARG A 40 -8.19 4.71 -8.75
C ARG A 40 -7.75 3.53 -7.89
N ALA A 41 -6.66 2.84 -8.27
CA ALA A 41 -6.08 1.78 -7.47
C ALA A 41 -4.70 2.25 -6.99
N MET A 42 -4.62 2.53 -5.70
CA MET A 42 -3.36 2.86 -5.05
C MET A 42 -2.74 1.58 -4.50
N PRO A 43 -1.45 1.30 -4.74
CA PRO A 43 -0.79 0.18 -4.09
C PRO A 43 -0.67 0.45 -2.58
N PHE A 44 -1.02 -0.55 -1.78
CA PHE A 44 -0.78 -0.59 -0.34
C PHE A 44 0.23 -1.69 -0.02
N TRP A 45 0.99 -1.49 1.06
CA TRP A 45 2.01 -2.42 1.51
C TRP A 45 1.75 -2.87 2.94
N SER A 46 2.14 -4.09 3.25
CA SER A 46 2.01 -4.67 4.59
C SER A 46 3.04 -4.14 5.59
N SER A 47 4.07 -3.42 5.15
CA SER A 47 5.07 -2.81 6.02
C SER A 47 5.67 -1.51 5.48
N GLU A 48 6.17 -0.68 6.39
CA GLU A 48 6.84 0.57 6.06
C GLU A 48 8.06 0.34 5.16
N SER A 49 8.88 -0.67 5.48
CA SER A 49 10.09 -0.99 4.73
C SER A 49 9.80 -1.29 3.27
N ARG A 50 8.67 -1.97 2.98
CA ARG A 50 8.22 -2.25 1.60
C ARG A 50 7.83 -0.94 0.90
N ALA A 51 7.05 -0.07 1.55
CA ALA A 51 6.67 1.23 0.99
C ALA A 51 7.89 2.13 0.72
N GLN A 52 8.83 2.21 1.67
CA GLN A 52 10.07 2.96 1.51
C GLN A 52 10.96 2.40 0.39
N THR A 53 10.99 1.09 0.22
CA THR A 53 11.74 0.46 -0.89
C THR A 53 11.19 0.93 -2.23
N ILE A 54 9.86 0.95 -2.39
CA ILE A 54 9.22 1.45 -3.61
C ILE A 54 9.50 2.94 -3.85
N ILE A 55 9.41 3.78 -2.81
CA ILE A 55 9.78 5.20 -2.89
C ILE A 55 11.22 5.38 -3.41
N ARG A 56 12.16 4.61 -2.87
CA ARG A 56 13.57 4.65 -3.27
C ARG A 56 13.81 4.12 -4.68
N SER A 57 13.04 3.13 -5.11
CA SER A 57 13.20 2.46 -6.42
C SER A 57 12.55 3.22 -7.58
N ILE A 58 11.53 4.04 -7.32
CA ILE A 58 10.76 4.74 -8.36
C ILE A 58 11.03 6.24 -8.27
N PRO A 59 11.75 6.85 -9.23
CA PRO A 59 12.07 8.28 -9.20
C PRO A 59 10.83 9.20 -9.10
N ALA A 60 9.72 8.78 -9.71
CA ALA A 60 8.43 9.48 -9.64
C ALA A 60 7.86 9.55 -8.21
N TYR A 61 8.29 8.66 -7.31
CA TYR A 61 7.87 8.64 -5.91
C TYR A 61 8.89 9.29 -4.96
N SER A 62 9.94 9.92 -5.47
CA SER A 62 11.01 10.52 -4.65
C SER A 62 10.54 11.55 -3.61
N SER A 63 9.42 12.25 -3.87
CA SER A 63 8.83 13.23 -2.94
C SER A 63 7.77 12.63 -2.01
N PHE A 64 7.53 11.32 -2.11
CA PHE A 64 6.52 10.63 -1.33
C PHE A 64 7.11 10.12 -0.02
N VAL A 65 6.26 10.05 1.00
CA VAL A 65 6.57 9.50 2.32
C VAL A 65 5.62 8.36 2.65
N PRO A 66 6.10 7.31 3.33
CA PRO A 66 5.23 6.23 3.80
C PRO A 66 4.26 6.76 4.86
N VAL A 67 3.04 6.23 4.87
CA VAL A 67 1.99 6.58 5.83
C VAL A 67 1.34 5.32 6.35
N ALA A 68 1.32 5.17 7.67
CA ALA A 68 0.55 4.14 8.34
C ALA A 68 -0.94 4.48 8.28
N ILE A 69 -1.74 3.52 7.85
CA ILE A 69 -3.19 3.56 7.81
C ILE A 69 -3.66 2.39 8.67
N GLU A 70 -4.45 2.69 9.69
CA GLU A 70 -4.95 1.67 10.60
C GLU A 70 -5.90 0.71 9.86
N TRP A 71 -5.77 -0.59 10.13
CA TRP A 71 -6.50 -1.62 9.40
C TRP A 71 -8.02 -1.48 9.55
N SER A 72 -8.53 -1.11 10.73
CA SER A 72 -9.98 -0.96 10.91
C SER A 72 -10.55 0.19 10.07
N PHE A 73 -9.83 1.32 10.00
CA PHE A 73 -10.18 2.43 9.11
C PHE A 73 -10.12 2.01 7.64
N PHE A 74 -9.05 1.32 7.24
CA PHE A 74 -8.86 0.83 5.88
C PHE A 74 -10.00 -0.10 5.43
N ALA A 75 -10.36 -1.07 6.28
CA ALA A 75 -11.43 -2.03 6.03
C ALA A 75 -12.82 -1.35 5.97
N SER A 76 -13.07 -0.37 6.85
CA SER A 76 -14.33 0.38 6.87
C SER A 76 -14.50 1.32 5.67
N ALA A 77 -13.41 1.78 5.08
CA ALA A 77 -13.43 2.72 3.95
C ALA A 77 -13.66 2.05 2.58
N GLY A 78 -13.76 0.71 2.54
CA GLY A 78 -14.03 -0.05 1.31
C GLY A 78 -12.83 -0.16 0.36
N PHE A 79 -11.61 0.05 0.86
CA PHE A 79 -10.40 -0.21 0.09
C PHE A 79 -10.20 -1.72 -0.10
N GLN A 80 -9.60 -2.09 -1.24
CA GLN A 80 -9.31 -3.47 -1.60
C GLN A 80 -7.79 -3.60 -1.81
N VAL A 81 -7.20 -4.69 -1.31
CA VAL A 81 -5.79 -5.07 -1.48
C VAL A 81 -5.62 -6.03 -2.65
#